data_AF-A0A351AWF5-F1
#
_entry.id   AF-A0A351AWF5-F1
#
_cell.length_a   1.000
_cell.length_b   1.000
_cell.length_c   1.000
_cell.angle_alpha   90.00
_cell.angle_beta   90.00
_cell.angle_gamma   90.00
#
_symmetry.space_group_name_H-M   'P 1'
#
loop_
_entity.id
_entity.type
_entity.pdbx_description
1 polymer ?
#
loop_
_entity_poly.entity_id
_entity_poly.type
_entity_poly.pdbx_seq_one_letter_code
_entity_poly.pdbx_strand_id
1 'polypeptide(L)'
;MKRLTRSEIKAELEKPNGSAEIMNDSTIDKISLCDETTAMFIEESIGSALMIRLAKSRAMLLRMSGNPALLPAMRKALASDASPKLRRNAARLIGLFTKDEADARLLIERLKCEDTRFVRPSLLFALGAVGGESAQRALDEYVPAPPADETEQKHYLEECEALKQARAAAMKHEKHIFRGLDKVYEIELTAPDRLTEQLKAELEDFDIEAFDVRRNSLKVNTDDYIGLFEARCFSEALIPIDMKVDLTAEAISSCAKPFMLDFMRKTHEGEPPYRYRIEITGDLPGDINRSELKKAIRDLTDDKTLVNAPADYEIELRIAASVSSARLYLKLFTVRDERFPYRKEMLPASMNPAAAAAVLRFASDYLTVNARVIDPCCGSGTLLFERGMLSPCASLTGVDISHKAIDCARVNAEAAVKTCGITQAKFICNDIMRFESKRPYDELICNLPFGNRVGNHSSCERLYEGLLDRMGLLVKKGGIAVLYTMEFTLLKNLIRERRNIEILKQERTEAGGLTPMIF
;
A
#
# COMPACT_ATOMS: atom_id res chain seq x y z
N MET A 1 20.43 -21.72 5.69
CA MET A 1 21.04 -20.38 5.80
C MET A 1 22.22 -20.46 6.75
N LYS A 2 23.31 -19.73 6.49
CA LYS A 2 24.54 -19.69 7.28
C LYS A 2 24.28 -18.96 8.61
N ARG A 3 24.65 -19.57 9.74
CA ARG A 3 24.66 -18.89 11.05
C ARG A 3 26.06 -18.32 11.29
N LEU A 4 26.15 -17.05 11.66
CA LEU A 4 27.41 -16.43 12.05
C LEU A 4 27.62 -16.56 13.56
N THR A 5 28.85 -16.83 13.95
CA THR A 5 29.30 -16.80 15.34
C THR A 5 29.49 -15.35 15.82
N ARG A 6 29.50 -15.13 17.14
CA ARG A 6 29.78 -13.82 17.75
C ARG A 6 31.08 -13.19 17.22
N SER A 7 32.15 -13.97 17.10
CA SER A 7 33.44 -13.49 16.60
C SER A 7 33.39 -13.08 15.14
N GLU A 8 32.69 -13.84 14.29
CA GLU A 8 32.48 -13.46 12.87
C GLU A 8 31.68 -12.17 12.76
N ILE A 9 30.61 -12.01 13.57
CA ILE A 9 29.82 -10.78 13.58
C ILE A 9 30.68 -9.59 14.00
N LYS A 10 31.49 -9.71 15.07
CA LYS A 10 32.39 -8.64 15.52
C LYS A 10 33.40 -8.25 14.44
N ALA A 11 34.11 -9.23 13.88
CA ALA A 11 35.11 -8.99 12.85
C ALA A 11 34.50 -8.28 11.63
N GLU A 12 33.27 -8.62 11.27
CA GLU A 12 32.58 -7.97 10.18
C GLU A 12 32.14 -6.55 10.53
N LEU A 13 31.64 -6.30 11.75
CA LEU A 13 31.24 -4.97 12.21
C LEU A 13 32.41 -3.97 12.34
N GLU A 14 33.64 -4.45 12.48
CA GLU A 14 34.85 -3.62 12.47
C GLU A 14 35.18 -3.07 11.06
N LYS A 15 34.70 -3.74 10.01
CA LYS A 15 34.93 -3.29 8.63
C LYS A 15 34.09 -2.05 8.29
N PRO A 16 34.59 -1.18 7.40
CA PRO A 16 33.77 -0.14 6.80
C PRO A 16 32.49 -0.75 6.20
N ASN A 17 31.32 -0.23 6.58
CA ASN A 17 30.01 -0.71 6.12
C ASN A 17 29.65 -2.17 6.46
N GLY A 18 30.39 -2.87 7.33
CA GLY A 18 30.12 -4.28 7.64
C GLY A 18 28.69 -4.59 8.06
N SER A 19 28.06 -3.71 8.85
CA SER A 19 26.62 -3.86 9.19
C SER A 19 25.69 -3.90 7.96
N ALA A 20 26.04 -3.24 6.86
CA ALA A 20 25.27 -3.26 5.62
C ALA A 20 25.57 -4.54 4.82
N GLU A 21 26.82 -4.95 4.75
CA GLU A 21 27.27 -6.14 4.03
C GLU A 21 26.62 -7.41 4.62
N ILE A 22 26.68 -7.57 5.94
CA ILE A 22 25.98 -8.66 6.66
C ILE A 22 24.48 -8.66 6.34
N MET A 23 23.86 -7.48 6.28
CA MET A 23 22.42 -7.37 6.04
C MET A 23 22.02 -7.71 4.61
N ASN A 24 22.87 -7.42 3.63
CA ASN A 24 22.60 -7.67 2.23
C ASN A 24 22.90 -9.12 1.79
N ASP A 25 23.70 -9.85 2.55
CA ASP A 25 23.98 -11.26 2.29
C ASP A 25 22.72 -12.12 2.53
N SER A 26 22.16 -12.68 1.45
CA SER A 26 20.95 -13.51 1.45
C SER A 26 21.19 -14.92 1.99
N THR A 27 22.45 -15.34 2.12
CA THR A 27 22.81 -16.66 2.63
C THR A 27 22.72 -16.74 4.15
N ILE A 28 22.82 -15.60 4.85
CA ILE A 28 22.87 -15.50 6.32
C ILE A 28 21.48 -15.66 6.95
N ASP A 29 21.39 -16.52 7.96
CA ASP A 29 20.22 -16.70 8.82
C ASP A 29 19.98 -15.42 9.65
N LYS A 30 19.03 -14.59 9.19
CA LYS A 30 18.72 -13.29 9.82
C LYS A 30 18.10 -13.44 11.20
N ILE A 31 17.45 -14.58 11.48
CA ILE A 31 16.84 -14.84 12.79
C ILE A 31 17.96 -15.06 13.80
N SER A 32 18.88 -15.99 13.51
CA SER A 32 20.04 -16.24 14.38
C SER A 32 20.93 -15.01 14.52
N LEU A 33 21.13 -14.25 13.45
CA LEU A 33 21.89 -13.00 13.49
C LEU A 33 21.24 -11.98 14.42
N CYS A 34 19.91 -11.87 14.39
CA CYS A 34 19.16 -10.95 15.24
C CYS A 34 19.32 -11.27 16.72
N ASP A 35 19.20 -12.56 17.08
CA ASP A 35 19.37 -13.01 18.47
C ASP A 35 20.79 -12.71 18.99
N GLU A 36 21.81 -13.09 18.21
CA GLU A 36 23.20 -12.92 18.62
C GLU A 36 23.60 -11.43 18.71
N THR A 37 23.19 -10.62 17.73
CA THR A 37 23.46 -9.17 17.76
C THR A 37 22.78 -8.52 18.95
N THR A 38 21.58 -8.96 19.31
CA THR A 38 20.83 -8.44 20.47
C THR A 38 21.55 -8.80 21.77
N ALA A 39 22.02 -10.04 21.93
CA ALA A 39 22.80 -10.46 23.08
C ALA A 39 24.12 -9.68 23.20
N MET A 40 24.87 -9.53 22.10
CA MET A 40 26.10 -8.73 22.04
C MET A 40 25.87 -7.29 22.46
N PHE A 41 24.75 -6.68 22.06
CA PHE A 41 24.43 -5.32 22.46
C PHE A 41 24.13 -5.21 23.96
N ILE A 42 23.36 -6.16 24.51
CA ILE A 42 23.03 -6.18 25.94
C ILE A 42 24.29 -6.33 26.79
N GLU A 43 25.18 -7.25 26.41
CA GLU A 43 26.36 -7.60 27.20
C GLU A 43 27.52 -6.60 27.00
N GLU A 44 27.73 -6.16 25.76
CA GLU A 44 28.96 -5.47 25.36
C GLU A 44 28.71 -4.11 24.68
N SER A 45 27.44 -3.70 24.46
CA SER A 45 27.07 -2.50 23.69
C SER A 45 27.58 -2.48 22.24
N ILE A 46 27.84 -3.66 21.66
CA ILE A 46 28.30 -3.84 20.27
C ILE A 46 27.11 -4.16 19.36
N GLY A 47 27.15 -3.72 18.09
CA GLY A 47 26.15 -4.13 17.09
C GLY A 47 24.93 -3.22 16.96
N SER A 48 24.88 -2.09 17.66
CA SER A 48 23.75 -1.14 17.62
C SER A 48 23.38 -0.67 16.21
N ALA A 49 24.37 -0.48 15.32
CA ALA A 49 24.12 -0.12 13.92
C ALA A 49 23.47 -1.27 13.11
N LEU A 50 23.85 -2.52 13.39
CA LEU A 50 23.26 -3.71 12.75
C LEU A 50 21.84 -3.96 13.27
N MET A 51 21.61 -3.79 14.58
CA MET A 51 20.29 -3.85 15.19
C MET A 51 19.29 -2.89 14.54
N ILE A 52 19.69 -1.63 14.29
CA ILE A 52 18.84 -0.65 13.59
C ILE A 52 18.45 -1.14 12.20
N ARG A 53 19.34 -1.85 11.50
CA ARG A 53 19.04 -2.40 10.17
C ARG A 53 18.10 -3.60 10.26
N LEU A 54 18.33 -4.49 11.23
CA LEU A 54 17.47 -5.64 11.50
C LEU A 54 16.04 -5.20 11.87
N ALA A 55 15.92 -4.16 12.72
CA ALA A 55 14.66 -3.61 13.19
C ALA A 55 13.76 -3.02 12.07
N LYS A 56 14.27 -2.85 10.84
CA LYS A 56 13.45 -2.51 9.68
C LYS A 56 12.46 -3.61 9.30
N SER A 57 12.77 -4.87 9.65
CA SER A 57 11.84 -5.99 9.50
C SER A 57 10.92 -6.05 10.72
N ARG A 58 9.60 -5.99 10.51
CA ARG A 58 8.61 -6.12 11.58
C ARG A 58 8.78 -7.42 12.40
N ALA A 59 9.15 -8.51 11.74
CA ALA A 59 9.39 -9.79 12.42
C ALA A 59 10.61 -9.74 13.35
N MET A 60 11.69 -9.08 12.93
CA MET A 60 12.90 -8.93 13.75
C MET A 60 12.66 -7.94 14.89
N LEU A 61 11.96 -6.84 14.62
CA LEU A 61 11.56 -5.87 15.65
C LEU A 61 10.78 -6.54 16.78
N LEU A 62 9.71 -7.29 16.45
CA LEU A 62 8.91 -8.03 17.42
C LEU A 62 9.74 -9.04 18.22
N ARG A 63 10.66 -9.74 17.56
CA ARG A 63 11.56 -10.71 18.20
C ARG A 63 12.46 -10.02 19.24
N MET A 64 13.07 -8.90 18.87
CA MET A 64 13.90 -8.09 19.76
C MET A 64 13.10 -7.52 20.94
N SER A 65 11.87 -7.05 20.69
CA SER A 65 10.96 -6.54 21.71
C SER A 65 10.60 -7.59 22.77
N GLY A 66 10.70 -8.89 22.44
CA GLY A 66 10.47 -9.98 23.39
C GLY A 66 11.56 -10.14 24.46
N ASN A 67 12.71 -9.48 24.33
CA ASN A 67 13.80 -9.57 25.31
C ASN A 67 13.73 -8.41 26.33
N PRO A 68 13.36 -8.66 27.60
CA PRO A 68 13.16 -7.61 28.60
C PRO A 68 14.46 -6.90 29.02
N ALA A 69 15.63 -7.50 28.79
CA ALA A 69 16.93 -6.88 29.11
C ALA A 69 17.35 -5.83 28.07
N LEU A 70 16.68 -5.80 26.91
CA LEU A 70 17.10 -4.99 25.79
C LEU A 70 16.88 -3.50 26.01
N LEU A 71 15.69 -3.11 26.46
CA LEU A 71 15.36 -1.70 26.71
C LEU A 71 16.25 -1.09 27.82
N PRO A 72 16.49 -1.76 28.97
CA PRO A 72 17.50 -1.33 29.94
C PRO A 72 18.90 -1.13 29.34
N ALA A 73 19.36 -2.03 28.47
CA ALA A 73 20.66 -1.88 27.80
C ALA A 73 20.69 -0.64 26.89
N MET A 74 19.61 -0.35 26.17
CA MET A 74 19.49 0.86 25.35
C MET A 74 19.53 2.13 26.21
N ARG A 75 18.83 2.15 27.36
CA ARG A 75 18.86 3.28 28.31
C ARG A 75 20.28 3.53 28.84
N LYS A 76 21.00 2.47 29.22
CA LYS A 76 22.40 2.53 29.65
C LYS A 76 23.31 3.06 28.54
N ALA A 77 23.13 2.58 27.30
CA ALA A 77 23.89 3.03 26.14
C ALA A 77 23.63 4.51 25.81
N LEU A 78 22.40 5.01 26.00
CA LEU A 78 22.06 6.41 25.82
C LEU A 78 22.74 7.31 26.86
N ALA A 79 22.78 6.87 28.11
CA ALA A 79 23.41 7.59 29.22
C ALA A 79 24.96 7.57 29.18
N SER A 80 25.57 6.77 28.29
CA SER A 80 27.01 6.58 28.24
C SER A 80 27.75 7.73 27.54
N ASP A 81 28.79 8.27 28.19
CA ASP A 81 29.69 9.23 27.57
C ASP A 81 30.80 8.59 26.71
N ALA A 82 30.85 7.26 26.64
CA ALA A 82 31.91 6.52 25.95
C ALA A 82 31.95 6.73 24.42
N SER A 83 30.80 6.93 23.77
CA SER A 83 30.76 7.10 22.31
C SER A 83 29.50 7.83 21.83
N PRO A 84 29.65 8.95 21.09
CA PRO A 84 28.51 9.62 20.47
C PRO A 84 27.76 8.75 19.45
N LYS A 85 28.47 7.85 18.74
CA LYS A 85 27.84 6.90 17.80
C LYS A 85 26.93 5.92 18.54
N LEU A 86 27.34 5.46 19.72
CA LEU A 86 26.53 4.57 20.56
C LEU A 86 25.27 5.30 21.05
N ARG A 87 25.40 6.51 21.58
CA ARG A 87 24.24 7.33 22.02
C ARG A 87 23.25 7.59 20.89
N ARG A 88 23.76 7.98 19.71
CA ARG A 88 22.95 8.18 18.50
C ARG A 88 22.14 6.94 18.17
N ASN A 89 22.77 5.77 18.15
CA ASN A 89 22.08 4.52 17.81
C ASN A 89 21.12 4.08 18.92
N ALA A 90 21.48 4.26 20.19
CA ALA A 90 20.62 3.98 21.34
C ALA A 90 19.33 4.81 21.28
N ALA A 91 19.43 6.13 20.99
CA ALA A 91 18.25 6.99 20.82
C ALA A 91 17.32 6.47 19.72
N ARG A 92 17.88 6.13 18.54
CA ARG A 92 17.10 5.56 17.43
C ARG A 92 16.41 4.27 17.80
N LEU A 93 17.09 3.41 18.55
CA LEU A 93 16.51 2.16 19.01
C LEU A 93 15.37 2.44 20.02
N ILE A 94 15.58 3.28 21.04
CA ILE A 94 14.54 3.65 22.01
C ILE A 94 13.27 4.11 21.29
N GLY A 95 13.37 5.02 20.31
CA GLY A 95 12.22 5.49 19.52
C GLY A 95 11.44 4.39 18.77
N LEU A 96 12.07 3.24 18.49
CA LEU A 96 11.43 2.08 17.86
C LEU A 96 10.77 1.12 18.86
N PHE A 97 11.26 1.06 20.10
CA PHE A 97 10.91 -0.01 21.06
C PHE A 97 9.94 0.43 22.16
N THR A 98 9.76 1.72 22.42
CA THR A 98 8.95 2.21 23.54
C THR A 98 8.02 3.36 23.15
N LYS A 99 6.96 3.53 23.95
CA LYS A 99 6.08 4.70 23.99
C LYS A 99 5.96 5.25 25.41
N ASP A 100 6.85 4.83 26.32
CA ASP A 100 6.76 5.12 27.74
C ASP A 100 7.23 6.54 28.05
N GLU A 101 6.47 7.23 28.91
CA GLU A 101 6.78 8.59 29.36
C GLU A 101 8.15 8.69 30.05
N ALA A 102 8.60 7.62 30.72
CA ALA A 102 9.91 7.56 31.36
C ALA A 102 11.06 7.61 30.33
N ASP A 103 10.89 6.97 29.18
CA ASP A 103 11.88 6.99 28.10
C ASP A 103 11.88 8.33 27.37
N ALA A 104 10.73 8.98 27.23
CA ALA A 104 10.65 10.36 26.75
C ALA A 104 11.48 11.28 27.65
N ARG A 105 11.32 11.20 28.98
CA ARG A 105 12.11 12.01 29.93
C ARG A 105 13.61 11.76 29.82
N LEU A 106 14.03 10.51 29.69
CA LEU A 106 15.45 10.15 29.50
C LEU A 106 16.03 10.80 28.22
N LEU A 107 15.27 10.77 27.12
CA LEU A 107 15.67 11.41 25.87
C LEU A 107 15.74 12.94 25.99
N ILE A 108 14.80 13.56 26.73
CA ILE A 108 14.79 15.00 27.02
C ILE A 108 16.04 15.40 27.82
N GLU A 109 16.34 14.66 28.88
CA GLU A 109 17.52 14.90 29.72
C GLU A 109 18.81 14.79 28.90
N ARG A 110 18.93 13.75 28.07
CA ARG A 110 20.10 13.60 27.19
C ARG A 110 20.20 14.71 26.15
N LEU A 111 19.08 15.15 25.56
CA LEU A 111 19.07 16.23 24.58
C LEU A 111 19.57 17.56 25.16
N LYS A 112 19.29 17.84 26.44
CA LYS A 112 19.75 19.05 27.13
C LYS A 112 21.27 19.13 27.29
N CYS A 113 21.95 18.00 27.45
CA CYS A 113 23.40 17.92 27.66
C CYS A 113 24.18 17.33 26.48
N GLU A 114 23.55 17.18 25.30
CA GLU A 114 24.23 16.61 24.12
C GLU A 114 24.95 17.66 23.29
N ASP A 115 26.26 17.77 23.50
CA ASP A 115 27.11 18.68 22.72
C ASP A 115 27.41 18.16 21.30
N THR A 116 27.24 16.86 21.04
CA THR A 116 27.57 16.30 19.72
C THR A 116 26.42 16.52 18.74
N ARG A 117 26.56 17.50 17.84
CA ARG A 117 25.49 17.91 16.91
C ARG A 117 24.89 16.78 16.08
N PHE A 118 25.70 15.86 15.55
CA PHE A 118 25.18 14.74 14.73
C PHE A 118 24.37 13.69 15.53
N VAL A 119 24.35 13.77 16.85
CA VAL A 119 23.53 12.92 17.73
C VAL A 119 22.13 13.52 17.92
N ARG A 120 22.04 14.85 18.02
CA ARG A 120 20.80 15.60 18.32
C ARG A 120 19.62 15.27 17.39
N PRO A 121 19.78 15.17 16.06
CA PRO A 121 18.70 14.71 15.17
C PRO A 121 18.09 13.36 15.58
N SER A 122 18.92 12.41 16.03
CA SER A 122 18.44 11.08 16.43
C SER A 122 17.68 11.10 17.76
N LEU A 123 18.02 12.02 18.68
CA LEU A 123 17.25 12.26 19.91
C LEU A 123 15.90 12.89 19.60
N LEU A 124 15.87 13.89 18.70
CA LEU A 124 14.63 14.53 18.25
C LEU A 124 13.69 13.51 17.59
N PHE A 125 14.19 12.72 16.64
CA PHE A 125 13.38 11.65 16.02
C PHE A 125 12.89 10.63 17.03
N ALA A 126 13.70 10.28 18.03
CA ALA A 126 13.29 9.37 19.09
C ALA A 126 12.17 9.97 19.94
N LEU A 127 12.26 11.24 20.34
CA LEU A 127 11.18 11.95 21.05
C LEU A 127 9.90 12.00 20.21
N GLY A 128 10.02 12.34 18.93
CA GLY A 128 8.92 12.33 17.98
C GLY A 128 8.24 10.96 17.90
N ALA A 129 9.03 9.90 17.84
CA ALA A 129 8.52 8.54 17.76
C ALA A 129 7.91 8.07 19.09
N VAL A 130 8.55 8.29 20.24
CA VAL A 130 8.00 7.92 21.56
C VAL A 130 6.66 8.65 21.79
N GLY A 131 6.62 9.95 21.47
CA GLY A 131 5.45 10.81 21.67
C GLY A 131 5.13 11.02 23.15
N GLY A 132 3.92 11.48 23.43
CA GLY A 132 3.48 11.83 24.79
C GLY A 132 3.63 13.32 25.11
N GLU A 133 2.98 13.75 26.19
CA GLU A 133 2.86 15.17 26.53
C GLU A 133 4.23 15.81 26.81
N SER A 134 5.11 15.13 27.56
CA SER A 134 6.46 15.68 27.83
C SER A 134 7.32 15.74 26.57
N ALA A 135 7.23 14.75 25.68
CA ALA A 135 7.98 14.76 24.43
C ALA A 135 7.53 15.91 23.53
N GLN A 136 6.20 16.09 23.40
CA GLN A 136 5.64 17.19 22.62
C GLN A 136 6.06 18.55 23.19
N ARG A 137 5.89 18.78 24.49
CA ARG A 137 6.32 20.02 25.16
C ARG A 137 7.81 20.29 24.93
N ALA A 138 8.66 19.29 25.14
CA ALA A 138 10.10 19.45 24.95
C ALA A 138 10.46 19.77 23.48
N LEU A 139 9.80 19.15 22.51
CA LEU A 139 10.00 19.45 21.10
C LEU A 139 9.52 20.87 20.76
N ASP A 140 8.40 21.33 21.31
CA ASP A 140 7.86 22.67 21.07
C ASP A 140 8.76 23.78 21.66
N GLU A 141 9.32 23.55 22.85
CA GLU A 141 10.24 24.48 23.51
C GLU A 141 11.66 24.47 22.92
N TYR A 142 12.04 23.38 22.25
CA TYR A 142 13.40 23.21 21.74
C TYR A 142 13.70 24.15 20.57
N VAL A 143 14.81 24.87 20.68
CA VAL A 143 15.35 25.74 19.62
C VAL A 143 16.78 25.28 19.30
N PRO A 144 17.07 24.83 18.06
CA PRO A 144 18.42 24.47 17.66
C PRO A 144 19.39 25.65 17.80
N ALA A 145 20.55 25.42 18.40
CA ALA A 145 21.57 26.46 18.52
C ALA A 145 22.13 26.83 17.13
N PRO A 146 22.38 28.13 16.86
CA PRO A 146 22.98 28.56 15.61
C PRO A 146 24.37 27.91 15.43
N PRO A 147 24.81 27.66 14.18
CA PRO A 147 26.12 27.09 13.92
C PRO A 147 27.23 28.03 14.37
N ALA A 148 28.25 27.47 15.03
CA ALA A 148 29.42 28.23 15.46
C ALA A 148 30.32 28.63 14.28
N ASP A 149 30.34 27.80 13.23
CA ASP A 149 31.10 28.00 12.00
C ASP A 149 30.44 27.31 10.79
N GLU A 150 31.01 27.49 9.59
CA GLU A 150 30.49 26.93 8.35
C GLU A 150 30.44 25.39 8.34
N THR A 151 31.33 24.71 9.09
CA THR A 151 31.39 23.24 9.11
C THR A 151 30.18 22.65 9.84
N GLU A 152 29.60 23.40 10.77
CA GLU A 152 28.40 23.00 11.49
C GLU A 152 27.09 23.31 10.78
N GLN A 153 27.12 24.14 9.73
CA GLN A 153 25.90 24.57 9.00
C GLN A 153 25.06 23.38 8.55
N LYS A 154 25.72 22.33 8.05
CA LYS A 154 25.04 21.10 7.63
C LYS A 154 24.30 20.43 8.79
N HIS A 155 24.95 20.31 9.94
CA HIS A 155 24.35 19.67 11.11
C HIS A 155 23.22 20.50 11.72
N TYR A 156 23.34 21.83 11.69
CA TYR A 156 22.24 22.73 12.06
C TYR A 156 21.00 22.50 11.18
N LEU A 157 21.16 22.43 9.86
CA LEU A 157 20.05 22.17 8.94
C LEU A 157 19.42 20.79 9.16
N GLU A 158 20.24 19.75 9.39
CA GLU A 158 19.77 18.40 9.74
C GLU A 158 18.97 18.38 11.05
N GLU A 159 19.40 19.15 12.04
CA GLU A 159 18.75 19.28 13.34
C GLU A 159 17.42 20.02 13.26
N CYS A 160 17.36 21.12 12.51
CA CYS A 160 16.12 21.85 12.23
C CYS A 160 15.09 20.98 11.49
N GLU A 161 15.50 20.24 10.46
CA GLU A 161 14.62 19.32 9.75
C GLU A 161 14.15 18.18 10.67
N ALA A 162 15.04 17.64 11.51
CA ALA A 162 14.67 16.60 12.48
C ALA A 162 13.66 17.12 13.51
N LEU A 163 13.81 18.36 13.99
CA LEU A 163 12.86 18.98 14.90
C LEU A 163 11.47 19.13 14.25
N LYS A 164 11.42 19.64 13.02
CA LYS A 164 10.17 19.79 12.25
C LYS A 164 9.43 18.45 12.14
N GLN A 165 10.15 17.41 11.72
CA GLN A 165 9.59 16.06 11.59
C GLN A 165 9.19 15.43 12.93
N ALA A 166 9.99 15.64 13.98
CA ALA A 166 9.73 15.11 15.31
C ALA A 166 8.46 15.71 15.92
N ARG A 167 8.23 17.03 15.78
CA ARG A 167 6.99 17.68 16.23
C ARG A 167 5.76 17.08 15.56
N ALA A 168 5.81 16.90 14.24
CA ALA A 168 4.73 16.27 13.48
C ALA A 168 4.47 14.82 13.92
N ALA A 169 5.52 14.06 14.24
CA ALA A 169 5.40 12.67 14.70
C ALA A 169 4.89 12.54 16.15
N ALA A 170 5.29 13.45 17.05
CA ALA A 170 4.87 13.44 18.45
C ALA A 170 3.39 13.79 18.64
N MET A 171 2.82 14.57 17.72
CA MET A 171 1.41 14.94 17.72
C MET A 171 0.51 13.70 17.58
N LYS A 172 0.10 13.12 18.70
CA LYS A 172 -1.02 12.16 18.75
C LYS A 172 -2.33 12.94 18.68
N HIS A 173 -2.77 13.27 17.46
CA HIS A 173 -4.14 13.72 17.25
C HIS A 173 -5.02 12.49 17.00
N GLU A 174 -6.18 12.44 17.67
CA GLU A 174 -7.28 11.60 17.19
C GLU A 174 -7.55 11.94 15.73
N LYS A 175 -7.83 10.92 14.92
CA LYS A 175 -8.11 11.17 13.50
C LYS A 175 -9.39 11.96 13.37
N HIS A 176 -9.36 12.97 12.51
CA HIS A 176 -10.54 13.73 12.15
C HIS A 176 -11.61 12.81 11.58
N ILE A 177 -12.87 13.04 11.97
CA ILE A 177 -14.01 12.24 11.53
C ILE A 177 -14.66 12.95 10.36
N PHE A 178 -14.80 12.25 9.23
CA PHE A 178 -15.54 12.78 8.08
C PHE A 178 -17.04 12.77 8.41
N ARG A 179 -17.70 13.92 8.30
CA ARG A 179 -19.13 14.09 8.62
C ARG A 179 -20.04 14.21 7.39
N GLY A 180 -19.50 14.04 6.20
CA GLY A 180 -20.19 14.26 4.93
C GLY A 180 -19.70 15.52 4.20
N LEU A 181 -20.06 15.63 2.92
CA LEU A 181 -19.79 16.83 2.13
C LEU A 181 -20.76 17.94 2.55
N ASP A 182 -20.30 19.20 2.56
CA ASP A 182 -21.13 20.36 2.93
C ASP A 182 -21.99 20.89 1.76
N LYS A 183 -21.72 20.40 0.56
CA LYS A 183 -22.37 20.75 -0.71
C LYS A 183 -22.08 19.67 -1.75
N VAL A 184 -22.63 19.84 -2.95
CA VAL A 184 -22.27 19.02 -4.10
C VAL A 184 -20.83 19.32 -4.55
N TYR A 185 -20.02 18.26 -4.70
CA TYR A 185 -18.68 18.30 -5.26
C TYR A 185 -18.62 17.52 -6.57
N GLU A 186 -17.77 17.98 -7.49
CA GLU A 186 -17.28 17.15 -8.58
C GLU A 186 -16.32 16.10 -8.00
N ILE A 187 -16.51 14.83 -8.37
CA ILE A 187 -15.65 13.71 -7.97
C ILE A 187 -15.22 12.97 -9.24
N GLU A 188 -13.91 12.83 -9.45
CA GLU A 188 -13.36 12.00 -10.52
C GLU A 188 -13.17 10.57 -10.00
N LEU A 189 -13.87 9.61 -10.63
CA LEU A 189 -13.75 8.19 -10.35
C LEU A 189 -12.82 7.55 -11.39
N THR A 190 -11.75 6.91 -10.94
CA THR A 190 -10.83 6.20 -11.85
C THR A 190 -11.28 4.77 -12.08
N ALA A 191 -11.16 4.27 -13.29
CA ALA A 191 -11.53 2.90 -13.68
C ALA A 191 -10.34 2.24 -14.41
N PRO A 192 -10.28 0.89 -14.48
CA PRO A 192 -9.37 0.23 -15.40
C PRO A 192 -9.55 0.76 -16.82
N ASP A 193 -8.45 0.89 -17.55
CA ASP A 193 -8.46 1.48 -18.88
C ASP A 193 -9.45 0.75 -19.81
N ARG A 194 -10.24 1.52 -20.55
CA ARG A 194 -11.34 1.09 -21.44
C ARG A 194 -12.51 0.37 -20.77
N LEU A 195 -12.56 0.32 -19.44
CA LEU A 195 -13.72 -0.20 -18.69
C LEU A 195 -14.57 0.90 -18.06
N THR A 196 -14.38 2.16 -18.46
CA THR A 196 -15.16 3.29 -17.94
C THR A 196 -16.65 3.17 -18.27
N GLU A 197 -17.02 2.59 -19.41
CA GLU A 197 -18.44 2.37 -19.75
C GLU A 197 -19.11 1.38 -18.78
N GLN A 198 -18.38 0.40 -18.25
CA GLN A 198 -18.90 -0.50 -17.23
C GLN A 198 -19.12 0.22 -15.90
N LEU A 199 -18.20 1.10 -15.51
CA LEU A 199 -18.40 1.95 -14.33
C LEU A 199 -19.58 2.90 -14.54
N LYS A 200 -19.71 3.51 -15.72
CA LYS A 200 -20.83 4.39 -16.05
C LYS A 200 -22.17 3.67 -15.91
N ALA A 201 -22.30 2.49 -16.52
CA ALA A 201 -23.52 1.69 -16.42
C ALA A 201 -23.82 1.24 -14.97
N GLU A 202 -22.79 0.97 -14.17
CA GLU A 202 -22.96 0.68 -12.73
C GLU A 202 -23.48 1.89 -11.95
N LEU A 203 -23.01 3.09 -12.25
CA LEU A 203 -23.47 4.32 -11.60
C LEU A 203 -24.91 4.66 -12.01
N GLU A 204 -25.29 4.39 -13.26
CA GLU A 204 -26.67 4.53 -13.74
C GLU A 204 -27.64 3.61 -12.98
N ASP A 205 -27.22 2.41 -12.56
CA ASP A 205 -28.02 1.51 -11.70
C ASP A 205 -28.30 2.11 -10.30
N PHE A 206 -27.51 3.10 -9.88
CA PHE A 206 -27.65 3.83 -8.62
C PHE A 206 -28.21 5.25 -8.79
N ASP A 207 -28.77 5.56 -9.97
CA ASP A 207 -29.26 6.90 -10.32
C ASP A 207 -28.19 8.01 -10.24
N ILE A 208 -26.91 7.66 -10.45
CA ILE A 208 -25.78 8.59 -10.45
C ILE A 208 -25.36 8.90 -11.90
N GLU A 209 -25.59 10.15 -12.32
CA GLU A 209 -25.20 10.60 -13.67
C GLU A 209 -23.71 10.91 -13.75
N ALA A 210 -23.02 10.28 -14.70
CA ALA A 210 -21.62 10.54 -15.00
C ALA A 210 -21.44 11.45 -16.22
N PHE A 211 -20.43 12.32 -16.16
CA PHE A 211 -20.00 13.22 -17.21
C PHE A 211 -18.46 13.19 -17.38
N ASP A 212 -17.93 13.90 -18.39
CA ASP A 212 -16.48 13.89 -18.72
C ASP A 212 -15.90 12.47 -18.75
N VAL A 213 -16.60 11.57 -19.45
CA VAL A 213 -16.23 10.15 -19.56
C VAL A 213 -14.98 10.02 -20.43
N ARG A 214 -13.90 9.56 -19.81
CA ARG A 214 -12.59 9.34 -20.43
C ARG A 214 -12.25 7.87 -20.41
N ARG A 215 -11.15 7.52 -21.07
CA ARG A 215 -10.72 6.12 -21.22
C ARG A 215 -10.47 5.39 -19.89
N ASN A 216 -10.09 6.10 -18.83
CA ASN A 216 -9.72 5.53 -17.53
C ASN A 216 -10.32 6.27 -16.33
N SER A 217 -11.21 7.23 -16.56
CA SER A 217 -11.92 7.93 -15.51
C SER A 217 -13.21 8.54 -16.04
N LEU A 218 -14.13 8.84 -15.13
CA LEU A 218 -15.29 9.67 -15.38
C LEU A 218 -15.49 10.61 -14.19
N LYS A 219 -16.39 11.57 -14.32
CA LYS A 219 -16.75 12.49 -13.24
C LYS A 219 -18.21 12.36 -12.87
N VAL A 220 -18.52 12.61 -11.61
CA VAL A 220 -19.87 12.68 -11.06
C VAL A 220 -19.99 13.91 -10.18
N ASN A 221 -21.20 14.44 -10.02
CA ASN A 221 -21.50 15.47 -9.04
C ASN A 221 -22.28 14.82 -7.90
N THR A 222 -21.78 14.90 -6.67
CA THR A 222 -22.47 14.32 -5.50
C THR A 222 -22.17 15.10 -4.23
N ASP A 223 -23.12 15.14 -3.30
CA ASP A 223 -22.93 15.47 -1.89
C ASP A 223 -22.86 14.21 -1.00
N ASP A 224 -23.22 13.03 -1.53
CA ASP A 224 -23.05 11.73 -0.89
C ASP A 224 -21.78 11.03 -1.37
N TYR A 225 -20.64 11.41 -0.77
CA TYR A 225 -19.35 10.79 -1.07
C TYR A 225 -19.29 9.30 -0.66
N ILE A 226 -19.97 8.93 0.43
CA ILE A 226 -19.93 7.55 0.95
C ILE A 226 -20.76 6.64 0.04
N GLY A 227 -21.93 7.10 -0.43
CA GLY A 227 -22.79 6.36 -1.35
C GLY A 227 -22.11 6.00 -2.68
N LEU A 228 -21.11 6.77 -3.12
CA LEU A 228 -20.29 6.38 -4.29
C LEU A 228 -19.67 4.99 -4.10
N PHE A 229 -19.32 4.60 -2.88
CA PHE A 229 -18.70 3.32 -2.57
C PHE A 229 -19.69 2.14 -2.62
N GLU A 230 -20.93 2.32 -3.06
CA GLU A 230 -21.75 1.19 -3.53
C GLU A 230 -21.27 0.67 -4.90
N ALA A 231 -20.72 1.56 -5.74
CA ALA A 231 -20.14 1.18 -7.03
C ALA A 231 -18.79 0.46 -6.87
N ARG A 232 -18.66 -0.71 -7.48
CA ARG A 232 -17.52 -1.61 -7.31
C ARG A 232 -16.45 -1.42 -8.38
N CYS A 233 -16.78 -0.86 -9.53
CA CYS A 233 -15.91 -0.84 -10.71
C CYS A 233 -14.83 0.25 -10.70
N PHE A 234 -14.90 1.25 -9.80
CA PHE A 234 -13.88 2.30 -9.71
C PHE A 234 -12.74 1.96 -8.72
N SER A 235 -11.53 2.42 -8.98
CA SER A 235 -10.34 2.18 -8.16
C SER A 235 -10.06 3.31 -7.16
N GLU A 236 -10.25 4.57 -7.56
CA GLU A 236 -10.07 5.73 -6.69
C GLU A 236 -11.20 6.75 -6.90
N ALA A 237 -11.61 7.42 -5.81
CA ALA A 237 -12.49 8.59 -5.85
C ALA A 237 -11.67 9.83 -5.46
N LEU A 238 -11.45 10.72 -6.42
CA LEU A 238 -10.56 11.88 -6.32
C LEU A 238 -11.37 13.16 -6.42
N ILE A 239 -11.21 14.07 -5.48
CA ILE A 239 -11.84 15.40 -5.51
C ILE A 239 -10.92 16.34 -6.28
N PRO A 240 -11.31 16.88 -7.45
CA PRO A 240 -10.52 17.85 -8.20
C PRO A 240 -10.28 19.13 -7.39
N ILE A 241 -9.01 19.54 -7.29
CA ILE A 241 -8.61 20.83 -6.70
C ILE A 241 -8.44 21.86 -7.82
N ASP A 242 -7.57 21.55 -8.78
CA ASP A 242 -7.32 22.36 -9.96
C ASP A 242 -6.79 21.46 -11.08
N MET A 243 -7.37 21.56 -12.27
CA MET A 243 -7.09 20.65 -13.39
C MET A 243 -5.98 21.15 -14.31
N LYS A 244 -5.38 22.30 -14.04
CA LYS A 244 -4.25 22.82 -14.84
C LYS A 244 -3.43 23.83 -14.03
N VAL A 245 -2.42 23.33 -13.35
CA VAL A 245 -1.45 24.13 -12.57
C VAL A 245 -0.06 23.99 -13.16
N ASP A 246 0.75 25.05 -13.12
CA ASP A 246 2.16 24.95 -13.48
C ASP A 246 2.89 24.00 -12.53
N LEU A 247 3.88 23.27 -13.04
CA LEU A 247 4.59 22.25 -12.28
C LEU A 247 5.69 22.86 -11.37
N THR A 248 5.32 23.85 -10.57
CA THR A 248 6.18 24.55 -9.59
C THR A 248 5.61 24.41 -8.18
N ALA A 249 6.47 24.49 -7.17
CA ALA A 249 6.05 24.32 -5.79
C ALA A 249 5.09 25.43 -5.34
N GLU A 250 5.33 26.66 -5.81
CA GLU A 250 4.54 27.85 -5.53
C GLU A 250 3.13 27.74 -6.12
N ALA A 251 3.03 27.38 -7.41
CA ALA A 251 1.73 27.25 -8.07
C ALA A 251 0.91 26.13 -7.44
N ILE A 252 1.52 24.96 -7.22
CA ILE A 252 0.84 23.81 -6.58
C ILE A 252 0.36 24.16 -5.17
N SER A 253 1.22 24.74 -4.33
CA SER A 253 0.89 25.03 -2.93
C SER A 253 -0.16 26.13 -2.80
N SER A 254 -0.13 27.14 -3.68
CA SER A 254 -1.10 28.24 -3.67
C SER A 254 -2.52 27.79 -4.03
N CYS A 255 -2.68 26.78 -4.90
CA CYS A 255 -3.97 26.17 -5.19
C CYS A 255 -4.38 25.14 -4.13
N ALA A 256 -3.47 24.24 -3.76
CA ALA A 256 -3.80 23.09 -2.91
C ALA A 256 -4.13 23.48 -1.46
N LYS A 257 -3.31 24.34 -0.84
CA LYS A 257 -3.42 24.63 0.59
C LYS A 257 -4.77 25.26 0.98
N PRO A 258 -5.26 26.32 0.30
CA PRO A 258 -6.55 26.93 0.66
C PRO A 258 -7.70 25.95 0.49
N PHE A 259 -7.71 25.17 -0.60
CA PHE A 259 -8.74 24.18 -0.87
C PHE A 259 -8.77 23.09 0.22
N MET A 260 -7.61 22.49 0.53
CA MET A 260 -7.52 21.43 1.53
C MET A 260 -7.98 21.92 2.91
N LEU A 261 -7.57 23.12 3.32
CA LEU A 261 -8.00 23.70 4.61
C LEU A 261 -9.51 23.95 4.67
N ASP A 262 -10.06 24.59 3.63
CA ASP A 262 -11.49 24.89 3.56
C ASP A 262 -12.33 23.60 3.54
N PHE A 263 -11.92 22.62 2.72
CA PHE A 263 -12.56 21.32 2.63
C PHE A 263 -12.58 20.59 3.98
N MET A 264 -11.42 20.46 4.63
CA MET A 264 -11.33 19.74 5.91
C MET A 264 -12.16 20.42 7.01
N ARG A 265 -12.14 21.76 7.11
CA ARG A 265 -12.95 22.50 8.10
C ARG A 265 -14.45 22.31 7.91
N LYS A 266 -14.90 22.19 6.66
CA LYS A 266 -16.32 22.07 6.33
C LYS A 266 -16.82 20.64 6.41
N THR A 267 -15.97 19.66 6.12
CA THR A 267 -16.39 18.25 5.95
C THR A 267 -15.89 17.31 7.05
N HIS A 268 -15.10 17.80 8.01
CA HIS A 268 -14.61 17.02 9.15
C HIS A 268 -14.91 17.64 10.50
N GLU A 269 -15.02 16.78 11.51
CA GLU A 269 -14.98 17.15 12.92
C GLU A 269 -13.54 17.22 13.43
N GLY A 270 -13.24 18.25 14.24
CA GLY A 270 -11.92 18.50 14.82
C GLY A 270 -11.26 19.76 14.28
N GLU A 271 -10.38 20.34 15.11
CA GLU A 271 -9.61 21.53 14.77
C GLU A 271 -8.23 21.15 14.19
N PRO A 272 -7.62 22.01 13.35
CA PRO A 272 -6.28 21.79 12.83
C PRO A 272 -5.25 21.48 13.93
N PRO A 273 -4.15 20.77 13.61
CA PRO A 273 -3.67 20.50 12.25
C PRO A 273 -4.29 19.29 11.56
N TYR A 274 -4.64 19.44 10.27
CA TYR A 274 -5.00 18.32 9.40
C TYR A 274 -3.76 17.68 8.80
N ARG A 275 -3.74 16.35 8.73
CA ARG A 275 -2.55 15.60 8.32
C ARG A 275 -2.66 15.15 6.87
N TYR A 276 -1.67 15.55 6.06
CA TYR A 276 -1.67 15.21 4.64
C TYR A 276 -0.41 14.48 4.20
N ARG A 277 -0.48 13.79 3.06
CA ARG A 277 0.70 13.35 2.32
C ARG A 277 0.70 13.94 0.91
N ILE A 278 1.88 13.97 0.30
CA ILE A 278 2.05 14.38 -1.10
C ILE A 278 2.35 13.15 -1.93
N GLU A 279 1.59 12.93 -2.99
CA GLU A 279 1.83 11.87 -3.97
C GLU A 279 1.98 12.48 -5.37
N ILE A 280 3.10 12.20 -6.04
CA ILE A 280 3.37 12.70 -7.39
C ILE A 280 3.34 11.51 -8.35
N THR A 281 2.34 11.48 -9.21
CA THR A 281 2.15 10.47 -10.26
C THR A 281 2.42 11.06 -11.64
N GLY A 282 2.72 10.21 -12.63
CA GLY A 282 3.08 10.65 -13.97
C GLY A 282 4.57 10.95 -14.11
N ASP A 283 4.97 11.19 -15.36
CA ASP A 283 6.33 11.51 -15.73
C ASP A 283 6.61 13.00 -15.50
N LEU A 284 7.73 13.27 -14.85
CA LEU A 284 8.23 14.63 -14.67
C LEU A 284 9.19 14.96 -15.81
N PRO A 285 9.28 16.24 -16.21
CA PRO A 285 10.37 16.74 -17.03
C PRO A 285 11.74 16.35 -16.44
N GLY A 286 12.71 16.07 -17.31
CA GLY A 286 14.02 15.54 -16.89
C GLY A 286 14.85 16.47 -16.01
N ASP A 287 14.54 17.77 -16.02
CA ASP A 287 15.13 18.81 -15.17
C ASP A 287 14.48 18.91 -13.79
N ILE A 288 13.33 18.25 -13.55
CA ILE A 288 12.60 18.31 -12.29
C ILE A 288 12.84 17.04 -11.47
N ASN A 289 13.52 17.18 -10.35
CA ASN A 289 13.70 16.10 -9.38
C ASN A 289 12.44 15.91 -8.52
N ARG A 290 11.82 14.72 -8.58
CA ARG A 290 10.59 14.38 -7.81
C ARG A 290 10.73 14.62 -6.30
N SER A 291 11.87 14.28 -5.72
CA SER A 291 12.09 14.43 -4.27
C SER A 291 12.27 15.88 -3.87
N GLU A 292 12.93 16.68 -4.71
CA GLU A 292 13.15 18.11 -4.47
C GLU A 292 11.83 18.88 -4.62
N LEU A 293 11.04 18.60 -5.67
CA LEU A 293 9.71 19.19 -5.85
C LEU A 293 8.79 18.86 -4.67
N LYS A 294 8.74 17.59 -4.24
CA LYS A 294 7.94 17.16 -3.09
C LYS A 294 8.37 17.89 -1.80
N LYS A 295 9.68 18.11 -1.61
CA LYS A 295 10.22 18.86 -0.47
C LYS A 295 9.79 20.34 -0.54
N ALA A 296 9.93 20.98 -1.69
CA ALA A 296 9.57 22.39 -1.87
C ALA A 296 8.07 22.64 -1.65
N ILE A 297 7.19 21.78 -2.19
CA ILE A 297 5.73 21.86 -1.96
C ILE A 297 5.41 21.72 -0.48
N ARG A 298 6.02 20.74 0.20
CA ARG A 298 5.87 20.55 1.64
C ARG A 298 6.28 21.81 2.41
N ASP A 299 7.43 22.40 2.10
CA ASP A 299 7.95 23.55 2.84
C ASP A 299 7.08 24.81 2.67
N LEU A 300 6.35 24.94 1.55
CA LEU A 300 5.37 26.01 1.31
C LEU A 300 3.98 25.70 1.89
N THR A 301 3.61 24.43 1.97
CA THR A 301 2.27 24.00 2.41
C THR A 301 2.19 23.85 3.93
N ASP A 302 3.20 23.24 4.56
CA ASP A 302 3.23 22.95 5.99
C ASP A 302 3.13 24.21 6.87
N ASP A 303 2.25 24.18 7.85
CA ASP A 303 2.21 25.13 8.97
C ASP A 303 1.47 24.53 10.18
N LYS A 304 1.00 25.38 11.10
CA LYS A 304 0.22 24.95 12.27
C LYS A 304 -1.17 24.38 11.94
N THR A 305 -1.61 24.47 10.69
CA THR A 305 -2.95 24.07 10.24
C THR A 305 -2.94 22.87 9.29
N LEU A 306 -1.90 22.71 8.47
CA LEU A 306 -1.68 21.54 7.64
C LEU A 306 -0.28 20.99 7.88
N VAL A 307 -0.17 19.69 8.15
CA VAL A 307 1.10 19.05 8.47
C VAL A 307 1.32 17.83 7.59
N ASN A 308 2.46 17.78 6.91
CA ASN A 308 2.87 16.62 6.14
C ASN A 308 3.23 15.45 7.06
N ALA A 309 2.40 14.41 7.05
CA ALA A 309 2.54 13.23 7.89
C ALA A 309 2.42 11.94 7.05
N PRO A 310 3.41 11.60 6.20
CA PRO A 310 3.32 10.49 5.25
C PRO A 310 3.09 9.11 5.90
N ALA A 311 3.33 8.96 7.20
CA ALA A 311 3.09 7.73 7.95
C ALA A 311 1.73 7.72 8.70
N ASP A 312 1.07 8.86 8.87
CA ASP A 312 -0.21 8.99 9.59
C ASP A 312 -1.03 10.16 9.06
N TYR A 313 -1.36 10.09 7.78
CA TYR A 313 -2.14 11.11 7.06
C TYR A 313 -3.63 10.75 7.04
N GLU A 314 -4.44 11.78 6.82
CA GLU A 314 -5.90 11.75 6.74
C GLU A 314 -6.38 12.07 5.32
N ILE A 315 -5.54 12.80 4.59
CA ILE A 315 -5.75 13.18 3.20
C ILE A 315 -4.47 13.06 2.39
N GLU A 316 -4.61 12.95 1.08
CA GLU A 316 -3.51 12.97 0.13
C GLU A 316 -3.73 14.10 -0.88
N LEU A 317 -2.71 14.94 -1.04
CA LEU A 317 -2.56 15.80 -2.20
C LEU A 317 -1.94 14.97 -3.32
N ARG A 318 -2.74 14.58 -4.30
CA ARG A 318 -2.31 13.88 -5.51
C ARG A 318 -1.99 14.90 -6.59
N ILE A 319 -0.78 14.83 -7.11
CA ILE A 319 -0.26 15.67 -8.17
C ILE A 319 -0.03 14.76 -9.37
N ALA A 320 -0.96 14.79 -10.32
CA ALA A 320 -0.82 14.07 -11.58
C ALA A 320 -0.08 14.95 -12.59
N ALA A 321 1.24 14.77 -12.65
CA ALA A 321 2.12 15.53 -13.51
C ALA A 321 1.97 15.13 -14.99
N SER A 322 2.20 16.13 -15.84
CA SER A 322 2.33 16.07 -17.29
C SER A 322 3.59 16.84 -17.70
N VAL A 323 3.85 16.94 -19.01
CA VAL A 323 5.06 17.55 -19.58
C VAL A 323 5.32 18.98 -19.07
N SER A 324 4.29 19.79 -18.82
CA SER A 324 4.48 21.17 -18.34
C SER A 324 3.44 21.63 -17.32
N SER A 325 2.51 20.76 -16.91
CA SER A 325 1.45 21.10 -15.97
C SER A 325 1.13 19.93 -15.05
N ALA A 326 0.36 20.19 -14.01
CA ALA A 326 -0.21 19.20 -13.11
C ALA A 326 -1.73 19.33 -13.01
N ARG A 327 -2.38 18.20 -12.77
CA ARG A 327 -3.72 18.13 -12.19
C ARG A 327 -3.59 17.83 -10.71
N LEU A 328 -4.28 18.59 -9.88
CA LEU A 328 -4.27 18.46 -8.43
C LEU A 328 -5.57 17.83 -7.96
N TYR A 329 -5.46 16.84 -7.09
CA TYR A 329 -6.60 16.17 -6.48
C TYR A 329 -6.41 16.02 -4.98
N LEU A 330 -7.52 16.05 -4.26
CA LEU A 330 -7.62 15.63 -2.87
C LEU A 330 -8.18 14.20 -2.83
N LYS A 331 -7.49 13.30 -2.14
CA LYS A 331 -8.00 11.95 -1.83
C LYS A 331 -8.18 11.79 -0.33
N LEU A 332 -9.34 11.29 0.08
CA LEU A 332 -9.67 11.08 1.49
C LEU A 332 -9.19 9.72 1.98
N PHE A 333 -8.62 9.70 3.19
CA PHE A 333 -8.28 8.50 3.96
C PHE A 333 -9.01 8.47 5.32
N THR A 334 -9.83 9.48 5.58
CA THR A 334 -10.79 9.55 6.69
C THR A 334 -12.07 8.76 6.41
N VAL A 335 -12.31 8.41 5.14
CA VAL A 335 -13.36 7.49 4.70
C VAL A 335 -12.72 6.14 4.39
N ARG A 336 -13.24 5.08 4.99
CA ARG A 336 -12.77 3.73 4.75
C ARG A 336 -13.47 3.13 3.54
N ASP A 337 -12.71 2.57 2.61
CA ASP A 337 -13.27 1.77 1.50
C ASP A 337 -13.71 0.40 2.04
N GLU A 338 -15.02 0.21 2.16
CA GLU A 338 -15.64 -1.02 2.68
C GLU A 338 -16.19 -1.93 1.58
N ARG A 339 -15.95 -1.63 0.30
CA ARG A 339 -16.49 -2.38 -0.86
C ARG A 339 -16.07 -3.83 -0.94
N PHE A 340 -14.88 -4.15 -0.43
CA PHE A 340 -14.26 -5.45 -0.59
C PHE A 340 -14.01 -6.14 0.77
N PRO A 341 -15.05 -6.28 1.63
CA PRO A 341 -14.85 -6.65 3.02
C PRO A 341 -14.41 -8.11 3.18
N TYR A 342 -14.67 -8.95 2.16
CA TYR A 342 -14.18 -10.33 2.07
C TYR A 342 -12.66 -10.42 1.95
N ARG A 343 -11.96 -9.38 1.45
CA ARG A 343 -10.52 -9.43 1.16
C ARG A 343 -9.70 -9.21 2.42
N LYS A 344 -9.45 -10.29 3.17
CA LYS A 344 -8.58 -10.29 4.37
C LYS A 344 -7.14 -10.64 4.04
N GLU A 345 -6.93 -11.56 3.10
CA GLU A 345 -5.63 -12.03 2.67
C GLU A 345 -5.46 -11.82 1.15
N MET A 346 -4.24 -11.52 0.73
CA MET A 346 -3.90 -11.39 -0.69
C MET A 346 -2.52 -11.93 -1.01
N LEU A 347 -2.35 -12.37 -2.26
CA LEU A 347 -1.05 -12.69 -2.83
C LEU A 347 -0.49 -11.46 -3.56
N PRO A 348 0.85 -11.33 -3.72
CA PRO A 348 1.46 -10.20 -4.42
C PRO A 348 0.96 -9.98 -5.86
N ALA A 349 0.48 -11.03 -6.53
CA ALA A 349 -0.07 -10.98 -7.88
C ALA A 349 -1.62 -11.10 -7.92
N SER A 350 -2.30 -11.01 -6.78
CA SER A 350 -3.77 -11.03 -6.74
C SER A 350 -4.35 -9.84 -7.51
N MET A 351 -5.33 -10.10 -8.37
CA MET A 351 -6.09 -9.08 -9.09
C MET A 351 -6.68 -8.04 -8.12
N ASN A 352 -6.73 -6.78 -8.54
CA ASN A 352 -7.44 -5.74 -7.80
C ASN A 352 -8.97 -6.02 -7.86
N PRO A 353 -9.72 -5.90 -6.74
CA PRO A 353 -11.15 -6.23 -6.74
C PRO A 353 -11.99 -5.32 -7.65
N ALA A 354 -11.66 -4.03 -7.74
CA ALA A 354 -12.37 -3.11 -8.63
C ALA A 354 -12.16 -3.48 -10.10
N ALA A 355 -10.94 -3.92 -10.45
CA ALA A 355 -10.68 -4.47 -11.77
C ALA A 355 -11.47 -5.78 -12.01
N ALA A 356 -11.56 -6.67 -11.02
CA ALA A 356 -12.35 -7.89 -11.13
C ALA A 356 -13.84 -7.60 -11.32
N ALA A 357 -14.39 -6.64 -10.57
CA ALA A 357 -15.77 -6.16 -10.74
C ALA A 357 -16.00 -5.59 -12.15
N ALA A 358 -15.11 -4.73 -12.63
CA ALA A 358 -15.20 -4.14 -13.96
C ALA A 358 -15.12 -5.20 -15.08
N VAL A 359 -14.24 -6.20 -14.97
CA VAL A 359 -14.13 -7.31 -15.92
C VAL A 359 -15.40 -8.15 -15.95
N LEU A 360 -15.99 -8.45 -14.79
CA LEU A 360 -17.22 -9.23 -14.72
C LEU A 360 -18.42 -8.43 -15.24
N ARG A 361 -18.49 -7.13 -14.96
CA ARG A 361 -19.51 -6.25 -15.53
C ARG A 361 -19.36 -6.12 -17.05
N PHE A 362 -18.15 -6.12 -17.59
CA PHE A 362 -17.91 -6.16 -19.04
C PHE A 362 -18.51 -7.41 -19.71
N ALA A 363 -18.49 -8.55 -19.00
CA ALA A 363 -19.04 -9.82 -19.45
C ALA A 363 -20.51 -10.04 -19.04
N SER A 364 -21.12 -9.13 -18.29
CA SER A 364 -22.39 -9.36 -17.56
C SER A 364 -23.55 -9.80 -18.46
N ASP A 365 -23.64 -9.29 -19.69
CA ASP A 365 -24.66 -9.65 -20.68
C ASP A 365 -24.67 -11.15 -21.03
N TYR A 366 -23.57 -11.86 -20.81
CA TYR A 366 -23.41 -13.28 -21.09
C TYR A 366 -23.53 -14.16 -19.84
N LEU A 367 -23.42 -13.59 -18.64
CA LEU A 367 -23.39 -14.35 -17.40
C LEU A 367 -24.78 -14.87 -17.02
N THR A 368 -24.83 -16.08 -16.46
CA THR A 368 -26.06 -16.77 -16.12
C THR A 368 -26.40 -16.56 -14.64
N VAL A 369 -27.63 -16.14 -14.35
CA VAL A 369 -28.13 -16.10 -12.97
C VAL A 369 -28.20 -17.51 -12.38
N ASN A 370 -27.77 -17.67 -11.13
CA ASN A 370 -27.63 -18.95 -10.44
C ASN A 370 -26.65 -19.94 -11.12
N ALA A 371 -25.65 -19.43 -11.83
CA ALA A 371 -24.59 -20.25 -12.43
C ALA A 371 -23.81 -21.07 -11.40
N ARG A 372 -23.36 -22.25 -11.85
CA ARG A 372 -22.21 -22.96 -11.28
C ARG A 372 -20.95 -22.38 -11.92
N VAL A 373 -20.13 -21.70 -11.15
CA VAL A 373 -18.93 -21.01 -11.62
C VAL A 373 -17.68 -21.77 -11.16
N ILE A 374 -16.70 -21.89 -12.03
CA ILE A 374 -15.35 -22.36 -11.68
C ILE A 374 -14.29 -21.32 -12.03
N ASP A 375 -13.32 -21.15 -11.13
CA ASP A 375 -12.04 -20.49 -11.43
C ASP A 375 -10.90 -21.52 -11.34
N PRO A 376 -10.27 -21.87 -12.47
CA PRO A 376 -9.25 -22.93 -12.54
C PRO A 376 -7.87 -22.52 -12.04
N CYS A 377 -7.64 -21.23 -11.78
CA CYS A 377 -6.39 -20.68 -11.25
C CYS A 377 -6.72 -19.59 -10.24
N CYS A 378 -7.49 -19.95 -9.21
CA CYS A 378 -8.28 -18.97 -8.45
C CYS A 378 -7.47 -18.02 -7.57
N GLY A 379 -6.20 -18.33 -7.28
CA GLY A 379 -5.40 -17.51 -6.38
C GLY A 379 -6.10 -17.33 -5.04
N SER A 380 -6.27 -16.06 -4.63
CA SER A 380 -6.99 -15.67 -3.40
C SER A 380 -8.52 -15.61 -3.55
N GLY A 381 -9.09 -16.02 -4.69
CA GLY A 381 -10.53 -16.13 -4.94
C GLY A 381 -11.23 -14.84 -5.41
N THR A 382 -10.50 -13.75 -5.68
CA THR A 382 -11.08 -12.42 -5.95
C THR A 382 -12.16 -12.42 -7.03
N LEU A 383 -11.91 -13.05 -8.19
CA LEU A 383 -12.90 -13.09 -9.29
C LEU A 383 -14.18 -13.84 -8.89
N LEU A 384 -14.07 -14.95 -8.14
CA LEU A 384 -15.24 -15.70 -7.67
C LEU A 384 -16.09 -14.89 -6.69
N PHE A 385 -15.46 -14.14 -5.78
CA PHE A 385 -16.20 -13.30 -4.85
C PHE A 385 -16.88 -12.14 -5.57
N GLU A 386 -16.19 -11.42 -6.46
CA GLU A 386 -16.83 -10.38 -7.26
C GLU A 386 -17.95 -10.93 -8.15
N ARG A 387 -17.80 -12.16 -8.67
CA ARG A 387 -18.87 -12.82 -9.43
C ARG A 387 -20.10 -13.09 -8.56
N GLY A 388 -19.90 -13.50 -7.32
CA GLY A 388 -20.98 -13.68 -6.33
C GLY A 388 -21.62 -12.35 -5.90
N MET A 389 -20.90 -11.24 -5.95
CA MET A 389 -21.44 -9.89 -5.70
C MET A 389 -22.27 -9.37 -6.88
N LEU A 390 -21.92 -9.73 -8.11
CA LEU A 390 -22.61 -9.26 -9.31
C LEU A 390 -24.01 -9.87 -9.46
N SER A 391 -24.18 -11.18 -9.21
CA SER A 391 -25.50 -11.83 -9.18
C SER A 391 -25.47 -13.18 -8.46
N PRO A 392 -26.62 -13.69 -7.97
CA PRO A 392 -26.68 -14.98 -7.27
C PRO A 392 -26.06 -16.12 -8.08
N CYS A 393 -25.31 -16.99 -7.41
CA CYS A 393 -24.65 -18.16 -7.99
C CYS A 393 -25.04 -19.42 -7.23
N ALA A 394 -25.25 -20.55 -7.92
CA ALA A 394 -25.52 -21.84 -7.28
C ALA A 394 -24.28 -22.43 -6.60
N SER A 395 -23.09 -22.19 -7.17
CA SER A 395 -21.82 -22.58 -6.57
C SER A 395 -20.66 -21.76 -7.13
N LEU A 396 -19.67 -21.48 -6.30
CA LEU A 396 -18.40 -20.85 -6.70
C LEU A 396 -17.26 -21.83 -6.35
N THR A 397 -16.61 -22.41 -7.34
CA THR A 397 -15.51 -23.37 -7.12
C THR A 397 -14.18 -22.75 -7.55
N GLY A 398 -13.26 -22.56 -6.61
CA GLY A 398 -11.88 -22.20 -6.91
C GLY A 398 -10.96 -23.41 -6.88
N VAL A 399 -10.13 -23.57 -7.91
CA VAL A 399 -9.06 -24.55 -7.97
C VAL A 399 -7.73 -23.81 -8.14
N ASP A 400 -6.72 -24.20 -7.38
CA ASP A 400 -5.37 -23.69 -7.52
C ASP A 400 -4.36 -24.76 -7.08
N ILE A 401 -3.21 -24.81 -7.74
CA ILE A 401 -2.14 -25.76 -7.40
C ILE A 401 -1.38 -25.33 -6.13
N SER A 402 -1.45 -24.05 -5.78
CA SER A 402 -0.76 -23.46 -4.64
C SER A 402 -1.56 -23.62 -3.35
N HIS A 403 -1.02 -24.39 -2.41
CA HIS A 403 -1.55 -24.48 -1.04
C HIS A 403 -1.74 -23.10 -0.40
N LYS A 404 -0.75 -22.22 -0.55
CA LYS A 404 -0.79 -20.86 0.01
C LYS A 404 -1.95 -20.03 -0.58
N ALA A 405 -2.22 -20.19 -1.88
CA ALA A 405 -3.33 -19.48 -2.51
C ALA A 405 -4.68 -19.93 -1.94
N ILE A 406 -4.86 -21.25 -1.80
CA ILE A 406 -6.07 -21.84 -1.24
C ILE A 406 -6.26 -21.46 0.23
N ASP A 407 -5.19 -21.40 1.02
CA ASP A 407 -5.27 -20.93 2.41
C ASP A 407 -5.73 -19.47 2.48
N CYS A 408 -5.17 -18.58 1.66
CA CYS A 408 -5.65 -17.20 1.54
C CYS A 408 -7.13 -17.14 1.11
N ALA A 409 -7.52 -17.93 0.10
CA ALA A 409 -8.88 -17.94 -0.42
C ALA A 409 -9.91 -18.42 0.60
N ARG A 410 -9.55 -19.39 1.46
CA ARG A 410 -10.40 -19.87 2.55
C ARG A 410 -10.64 -18.80 3.62
N VAL A 411 -9.60 -18.07 4.03
CA VAL A 411 -9.74 -16.93 4.95
C VAL A 411 -10.67 -15.86 4.35
N ASN A 412 -10.53 -15.58 3.05
CA ASN A 412 -11.42 -14.66 2.35
C ASN A 412 -12.86 -15.20 2.25
N ALA A 413 -13.04 -16.51 2.08
CA ALA A 413 -14.36 -17.15 2.05
C ALA A 413 -15.09 -17.03 3.39
N GLU A 414 -14.38 -17.27 4.49
CA GLU A 414 -14.94 -17.09 5.85
C GLU A 414 -15.37 -15.64 6.10
N ALA A 415 -14.61 -14.67 5.59
CA ALA A 415 -15.00 -13.27 5.63
C ALA A 415 -16.23 -13.01 4.74
N ALA A 416 -16.23 -13.52 3.50
CA ALA A 416 -17.35 -13.36 2.55
C ALA A 416 -18.68 -13.90 3.10
N VAL A 417 -18.65 -15.01 3.85
CA VAL A 417 -19.84 -15.53 4.54
C VAL A 417 -20.41 -14.49 5.52
N LYS A 418 -19.53 -13.86 6.31
CA LYS A 418 -19.92 -12.92 7.37
C LYS A 418 -20.32 -11.55 6.84
N THR A 419 -19.69 -11.08 5.76
CA THR A 419 -19.80 -9.69 5.29
C THR A 419 -20.60 -9.54 3.99
N CYS A 420 -20.68 -10.60 3.17
CA CYS A 420 -21.28 -10.54 1.84
C CYS A 420 -22.40 -11.57 1.65
N GLY A 421 -22.62 -12.49 2.59
CA GLY A 421 -23.60 -13.58 2.45
C GLY A 421 -23.22 -14.67 1.44
N ILE A 422 -21.98 -14.69 0.95
CA ILE A 422 -21.51 -15.69 -0.01
C ILE A 422 -21.12 -16.97 0.75
N THR A 423 -22.00 -17.97 0.73
CA THR A 423 -21.83 -19.24 1.49
C THR A 423 -21.43 -20.43 0.63
N GLN A 424 -21.58 -20.31 -0.68
CA GLN A 424 -21.42 -21.38 -1.66
C GLN A 424 -20.01 -21.48 -2.26
N ALA A 425 -19.05 -20.68 -1.76
CA ALA A 425 -17.67 -20.67 -2.23
C ALA A 425 -16.84 -21.82 -1.64
N LYS A 426 -16.18 -22.59 -2.50
CA LYS A 426 -15.34 -23.74 -2.13
C LYS A 426 -14.01 -23.69 -2.84
N PHE A 427 -12.92 -23.92 -2.09
CA PHE A 427 -11.55 -23.82 -2.60
C PHE A 427 -10.80 -25.14 -2.44
N ILE A 428 -10.27 -25.64 -3.55
CA ILE A 428 -9.68 -26.97 -3.66
C ILE A 428 -8.23 -26.83 -4.14
N CYS A 429 -7.28 -27.32 -3.35
CA CYS A 429 -5.89 -27.40 -3.76
C CYS A 429 -5.73 -28.59 -4.70
N ASN A 430 -5.61 -28.33 -6.00
CA ASN A 430 -5.45 -29.35 -7.02
C ASN A 430 -4.86 -28.74 -8.30
N ASP A 431 -4.27 -29.59 -9.13
CA ASP A 431 -3.94 -29.24 -10.50
C ASP A 431 -5.22 -29.30 -11.34
N ILE A 432 -5.58 -28.19 -12.01
CA ILE A 432 -6.76 -28.16 -12.89
C ILE A 432 -6.64 -29.21 -14.00
N MET A 433 -5.42 -29.54 -14.44
CA MET A 433 -5.14 -30.59 -15.43
C MET A 433 -5.47 -31.99 -14.93
N ARG A 434 -5.76 -32.18 -13.64
CA ARG A 434 -6.26 -33.44 -13.05
C ARG A 434 -7.61 -33.32 -12.33
N PHE A 435 -8.12 -32.10 -12.17
CA PHE A 435 -9.38 -31.87 -11.46
C PHE A 435 -10.56 -32.47 -12.24
N GLU A 436 -11.43 -33.20 -11.56
CA GLU A 436 -12.66 -33.75 -12.13
C GLU A 436 -13.88 -33.18 -11.41
N SER A 437 -14.93 -32.88 -12.18
CA SER A 437 -16.21 -32.43 -11.65
C SER A 437 -17.30 -33.45 -11.97
N LYS A 438 -18.22 -33.68 -11.02
CA LYS A 438 -19.35 -34.61 -11.24
C LYS A 438 -20.35 -34.09 -12.27
N ARG A 439 -20.41 -32.77 -12.46
CA ARG A 439 -21.31 -32.08 -13.39
C ARG A 439 -20.59 -30.86 -13.93
N PRO A 440 -20.75 -30.55 -15.22
CA PRO A 440 -20.14 -29.38 -15.82
C PRO A 440 -20.61 -28.09 -15.13
N TYR A 441 -19.78 -27.07 -15.27
CA TYR A 441 -20.04 -25.69 -14.85
C TYR A 441 -20.76 -24.92 -15.97
N ASP A 442 -21.46 -23.87 -15.57
CA ASP A 442 -22.11 -22.93 -16.48
C ASP A 442 -21.12 -21.87 -16.96
N GLU A 443 -20.21 -21.48 -16.07
CA GLU A 443 -19.24 -20.41 -16.28
C GLU A 443 -17.83 -20.83 -15.83
N LEU A 444 -16.82 -20.44 -16.59
CA LEU A 444 -15.41 -20.47 -16.20
C LEU A 444 -14.89 -19.03 -16.18
N ILE A 445 -14.45 -18.54 -15.04
CA ILE A 445 -13.85 -17.20 -14.93
C ILE A 445 -12.41 -17.34 -14.46
N CYS A 446 -11.45 -16.68 -15.12
CA CYS A 446 -10.04 -16.89 -14.77
C CYS A 446 -9.17 -15.69 -15.07
N ASN A 447 -8.43 -15.24 -14.05
CA ASN A 447 -7.24 -14.43 -14.22
C ASN A 447 -6.04 -15.36 -14.44
N LEU A 448 -5.75 -15.66 -15.70
CA LEU A 448 -4.74 -16.67 -16.06
C LEU A 448 -3.32 -16.22 -15.62
N PRO A 449 -2.41 -17.14 -15.28
CA PRO A 449 -1.02 -16.78 -14.99
C PRO A 449 -0.33 -16.13 -16.19
N PHE A 450 0.47 -15.08 -15.96
CA PHE A 450 1.07 -14.26 -17.01
C PHE A 450 2.55 -14.57 -17.32
N GLY A 451 3.19 -15.52 -16.64
CA GLY A 451 4.63 -15.80 -16.81
C GLY A 451 5.59 -14.70 -16.34
N ASN A 452 5.11 -13.47 -16.13
CA ASN A 452 5.92 -12.30 -15.76
C ASN A 452 6.22 -12.17 -14.25
N ARG A 453 5.39 -12.79 -13.41
CA ARG A 453 5.55 -12.79 -11.93
C ARG A 453 5.47 -14.19 -11.32
N VAL A 454 4.83 -15.12 -12.02
CA VAL A 454 4.66 -16.54 -11.66
C VAL A 454 4.70 -17.35 -12.97
N GLY A 455 5.55 -18.38 -13.04
CA GLY A 455 5.74 -19.21 -14.24
C GLY A 455 6.73 -18.60 -15.25
N ASN A 456 6.75 -19.17 -16.46
CA ASN A 456 7.45 -18.68 -17.66
C ASN A 456 6.58 -18.93 -18.91
N HIS A 457 6.93 -18.35 -20.06
CA HIS A 457 6.13 -18.43 -21.29
C HIS A 457 5.78 -19.89 -21.69
N SER A 458 6.73 -20.81 -21.64
CA SER A 458 6.49 -22.22 -22.01
C SER A 458 5.60 -22.97 -21.01
N SER A 459 5.61 -22.59 -19.73
CA SER A 459 4.65 -23.09 -18.74
C SER A 459 3.24 -22.53 -18.93
N CYS A 460 3.13 -21.26 -19.37
CA CYS A 460 1.84 -20.65 -19.71
C CYS A 460 1.23 -21.31 -20.95
N GLU A 461 2.03 -21.58 -21.98
CA GLU A 461 1.58 -22.27 -23.20
C GLU A 461 0.95 -23.63 -22.89
N ARG A 462 1.66 -24.49 -22.16
CA ARG A 462 1.13 -25.81 -21.75
C ARG A 462 -0.14 -25.71 -20.91
N LEU A 463 -0.19 -24.74 -19.99
CA LEU A 463 -1.36 -24.52 -19.16
C LEU A 463 -2.55 -24.05 -20.00
N TYR A 464 -2.35 -23.12 -20.92
CA TYR A 464 -3.43 -22.53 -21.71
C TYR A 464 -3.97 -23.55 -22.70
N GLU A 465 -3.08 -24.26 -23.40
CA GLU A 465 -3.44 -25.35 -24.31
C GLU A 465 -4.24 -26.42 -23.56
N GLY A 466 -3.69 -26.90 -22.44
CA GLY A 466 -4.33 -27.91 -21.62
C GLY A 466 -5.68 -27.47 -21.04
N LEU A 467 -5.79 -26.24 -20.55
CA LEU A 467 -7.04 -25.71 -20.01
C LEU A 467 -8.12 -25.61 -21.10
N LEU A 468 -7.77 -25.12 -22.30
CA LEU A 468 -8.71 -25.00 -23.40
C LEU A 468 -9.20 -26.37 -23.89
N ASP A 469 -8.33 -27.39 -23.92
CA ASP A 469 -8.72 -28.76 -24.26
C ASP A 469 -9.65 -29.37 -23.21
N ARG A 470 -9.41 -29.08 -21.94
CA ARG A 470 -10.26 -29.52 -20.84
C ARG A 470 -11.54 -28.72 -20.70
N MET A 471 -11.66 -27.57 -21.34
CA MET A 471 -12.80 -26.67 -21.17
C MET A 471 -14.12 -27.36 -21.56
N GLY A 472 -14.13 -28.22 -22.58
CA GLY A 472 -15.31 -29.01 -22.96
C GLY A 472 -15.73 -30.09 -21.93
N LEU A 473 -14.84 -30.45 -21.00
CA LEU A 473 -15.13 -31.36 -19.88
C LEU A 473 -15.55 -30.60 -18.62
N LEU A 474 -15.05 -29.38 -18.45
CA LEU A 474 -15.31 -28.54 -17.29
C LEU A 474 -16.59 -27.71 -17.45
N VAL A 475 -16.83 -27.16 -18.65
CA VAL A 475 -17.92 -26.23 -18.94
C VAL A 475 -18.90 -26.90 -19.88
N LYS A 476 -20.21 -26.70 -19.62
CA LYS A 476 -21.27 -27.26 -20.47
C LYS A 476 -21.20 -26.67 -21.88
N LYS A 477 -21.77 -27.37 -22.87
CA LYS A 477 -21.97 -26.79 -24.21
C LYS A 477 -22.80 -25.50 -24.10
N GLY A 478 -22.30 -24.42 -24.69
CA GLY A 478 -22.92 -23.08 -24.60
C GLY A 478 -22.69 -22.37 -23.26
N GLY A 479 -21.86 -22.91 -22.37
CA GLY A 479 -21.39 -22.18 -21.20
C GLY A 479 -20.39 -21.08 -21.57
N ILE A 480 -20.14 -20.17 -20.63
CA ILE A 480 -19.36 -18.96 -20.86
C ILE A 480 -18.00 -19.06 -20.20
N ALA A 481 -16.95 -18.61 -20.91
CA ALA A 481 -15.63 -18.44 -20.32
C ALA A 481 -15.27 -16.95 -20.33
N VAL A 482 -14.87 -16.42 -19.18
CA VAL A 482 -14.30 -15.06 -19.04
C VAL A 482 -12.83 -15.22 -18.70
N LEU A 483 -11.95 -14.90 -19.65
CA LEU A 483 -10.51 -15.10 -19.50
C LEU A 483 -9.78 -13.77 -19.51
N TYR A 484 -8.91 -13.56 -18.54
CA TYR A 484 -8.13 -12.34 -18.40
C TYR A 484 -6.63 -12.68 -18.42
N THR A 485 -5.88 -12.13 -19.39
CA THR A 485 -4.46 -12.43 -19.54
C THR A 485 -3.61 -11.36 -20.23
N MET A 486 -2.33 -11.28 -19.82
CA MET A 486 -1.26 -10.59 -20.56
C MET A 486 -0.78 -11.36 -21.80
N GLU A 487 -0.89 -12.69 -21.80
CA GLU A 487 -0.49 -13.58 -22.89
C GLU A 487 -1.62 -13.71 -23.93
N PHE A 488 -2.26 -12.58 -24.25
CA PHE A 488 -3.46 -12.55 -25.08
C PHE A 488 -3.21 -12.97 -26.54
N THR A 489 -1.99 -12.78 -27.05
CA THR A 489 -1.62 -13.25 -28.39
C THR A 489 -1.58 -14.77 -28.44
N LEU A 490 -0.96 -15.40 -27.43
CA LEU A 490 -0.92 -16.84 -27.27
C LEU A 490 -2.33 -17.42 -27.14
N LEU A 491 -3.15 -16.86 -26.24
CA LEU A 491 -4.52 -17.32 -26.02
C LEU A 491 -5.36 -17.24 -27.32
N LYS A 492 -5.25 -16.15 -28.09
CA LYS A 492 -5.95 -16.00 -29.37
C LYS A 492 -5.56 -17.05 -30.40
N ASN A 493 -4.27 -17.37 -30.49
CA ASN A 493 -3.80 -18.40 -31.42
C ASN A 493 -4.34 -19.78 -31.03
N LEU A 494 -4.26 -20.13 -29.74
CA LEU A 494 -4.79 -21.39 -29.23
C LEU A 494 -6.32 -21.50 -29.41
N ILE A 495 -7.08 -20.42 -29.22
CA ILE A 495 -8.53 -20.43 -29.46
C ILE A 495 -8.84 -20.64 -30.95
N ARG A 496 -8.10 -20.00 -31.87
CA ARG A 496 -8.32 -20.15 -33.32
C ARG A 496 -8.14 -21.58 -33.83
N GLU A 497 -7.30 -22.37 -33.17
CA GLU A 497 -7.07 -23.78 -33.51
C GLU A 497 -8.23 -24.71 -33.07
N ARG A 498 -9.16 -24.20 -32.25
CA ARG A 498 -10.26 -24.97 -31.64
C ARG A 498 -11.60 -24.52 -32.20
N ARG A 499 -12.26 -25.41 -32.97
CA ARG A 499 -13.56 -25.11 -33.60
C ARG A 499 -14.75 -25.04 -32.63
N ASN A 500 -14.57 -25.49 -31.41
CA ASN A 500 -15.61 -25.58 -30.37
C ASN A 500 -15.61 -24.39 -29.40
N ILE A 501 -14.79 -23.36 -29.66
CA ILE A 501 -14.65 -22.18 -28.82
C ILE A 501 -14.83 -20.95 -29.72
N GLU A 502 -15.67 -20.03 -29.30
CA GLU A 502 -15.95 -18.78 -30.01
C GLU A 502 -15.64 -17.60 -29.09
N ILE A 503 -14.95 -16.57 -29.60
CA ILE A 503 -14.73 -15.32 -28.87
C ILE A 503 -15.95 -14.44 -29.09
N LEU A 504 -16.76 -14.24 -28.05
CA LEU A 504 -17.97 -13.43 -28.11
C LEU A 504 -17.67 -11.93 -27.99
N LYS A 505 -16.71 -11.57 -27.14
CA LYS A 505 -16.30 -10.19 -26.85
C LYS A 505 -14.83 -10.18 -26.47
N GLN A 506 -14.12 -9.07 -26.66
CA GLN A 506 -12.77 -8.91 -26.14
C GLN A 506 -12.45 -7.42 -25.96
N GLU A 507 -11.65 -7.06 -24.96
CA GLU A 507 -11.17 -5.69 -24.77
C GLU A 507 -9.79 -5.66 -24.12
N ARG A 508 -8.92 -4.75 -24.56
CA ARG A 508 -7.66 -4.48 -23.85
C ARG A 508 -7.93 -3.55 -22.69
N THR A 509 -7.29 -3.79 -21.56
CA THR A 509 -7.35 -2.90 -20.41
C THR A 509 -5.96 -2.65 -19.85
N GLU A 510 -5.89 -1.83 -18.80
CA GLU A 510 -4.69 -1.55 -18.04
C GLU A 510 -5.02 -1.76 -16.56
N ALA A 511 -4.16 -2.51 -15.88
CA ALA A 511 -4.28 -2.73 -14.45
C ALA A 511 -2.90 -2.84 -13.77
N GLY A 512 -2.50 -1.79 -13.07
CA GLY A 512 -1.31 -1.79 -12.21
C GLY A 512 0.03 -1.85 -12.98
N GLY A 513 0.12 -1.10 -14.08
CA GLY A 513 1.25 -1.04 -15.01
C GLY A 513 1.27 -2.17 -16.05
N LEU A 514 0.20 -2.95 -16.16
CA LEU A 514 0.09 -4.10 -17.06
C LEU A 514 -1.04 -3.87 -18.06
N THR A 515 -0.92 -4.40 -19.28
CA THR A 515 -1.91 -4.22 -20.37
C THR A 515 -2.57 -5.53 -20.84
N PRO A 516 -3.40 -6.18 -19.98
CA PRO A 516 -4.02 -7.45 -20.31
C PRO A 516 -5.22 -7.29 -21.25
N MET A 517 -5.72 -8.42 -21.76
CA MET A 517 -6.95 -8.51 -22.52
C MET A 517 -7.96 -9.38 -21.79
N ILE A 518 -9.22 -8.96 -21.84
CA ILE A 518 -10.40 -9.73 -21.44
C ILE A 518 -10.93 -10.43 -22.69
N PHE A 519 -11.32 -11.69 -22.55
CA PHE A 519 -11.99 -12.52 -23.55
C PHE A 519 -13.30 -13.06 -23.00
#